data_AF-A0A2V8M840-F1
#
_entry.id   AF-A0A2V8M840-F1
#
_cell.length_a   1.000
_cell.length_b   1.000
_cell.length_c   1.000
_cell.angle_alpha   90.00
_cell.angle_beta   90.00
_cell.angle_gamma   90.00
#
_symmetry.space_group_name_H-M   'P 1'
#
loop_
_entity.id
_entity.type
_entity.pdbx_description
1 polymer ?
#
loop_
_entity_poly.entity_id
_entity_poly.type
_entity_poly.pdbx_seq_one_letter_code
_entity_poly.pdbx_strand_id
1 'polypeptide(L)'
;MSASLRATTAGEDSKPVTFYKDVLPVLQKNCQTCHRPGEIAPMSFLTYKDTRPWAKAIKTAVVNRQMPPWFADPNYGHFANDRTLSD
;
A
#
# COMPACT_ATOMS: atom_id res chain seq x y z
N MET A 1 -7.58 42.10 17.10
CA MET A 1 -7.90 41.20 18.24
C MET A 1 -8.38 39.89 17.65
N SER A 2 -7.72 38.78 18.01
CA SER A 2 -8.15 37.38 18.06
C SER A 2 -8.84 36.72 16.83
N ALA A 3 -8.58 35.47 16.46
CA ALA A 3 -7.99 34.35 17.19
C ALA A 3 -7.35 33.35 16.22
N SER A 4 -6.20 32.79 16.61
CA SER A 4 -5.63 31.59 15.99
C SER A 4 -6.40 30.37 16.46
N LEU A 5 -6.93 29.57 15.53
CA LEU A 5 -7.33 28.20 15.84
C LEU A 5 -6.09 27.31 15.89
N ARG A 6 -5.80 26.78 17.08
CA ARG A 6 -4.87 25.66 17.24
C ARG A 6 -5.59 24.38 16.82
N ALA A 7 -5.03 23.66 15.86
CA ALA A 7 -5.38 22.27 15.63
C ALA A 7 -4.62 21.41 16.64
N THR A 8 -5.32 20.87 17.63
CA THR A 8 -4.83 19.75 18.44
C THR A 8 -5.10 18.49 17.64
N THR A 9 -4.07 17.90 17.03
CA THR A 9 -4.14 16.48 16.66
C THR A 9 -3.62 15.69 17.85
N ALA A 10 -4.55 14.97 18.48
CA ALA A 10 -4.27 13.99 19.51
C ALA A 10 -3.14 13.06 19.04
N GLY A 11 -2.10 12.94 19.86
CA GLY A 11 -1.24 11.77 19.79
C GLY A 11 -2.10 10.59 20.23
N GLU A 12 -2.69 9.88 19.29
CA GLU A 12 -3.09 8.50 19.53
C GLU A 12 -1.85 7.73 19.96
N ASP A 13 -1.98 6.91 21.00
CA ASP A 13 -1.03 5.87 21.40
C ASP A 13 -0.80 4.92 20.22
N SER A 14 0.00 5.39 19.28
CA SER A 14 0.34 4.70 18.05
C SER A 14 1.31 3.63 18.47
N LYS A 15 0.78 2.44 18.75
CA LYS A 15 1.62 1.25 18.94
C LYS A 15 2.66 1.22 17.82
N PRO A 16 3.94 0.99 18.15
CA PRO A 16 4.99 1.04 17.16
C PRO A 16 4.68 0.05 16.03
N VAL A 17 4.57 0.57 14.81
CA VAL A 17 4.35 -0.23 13.61
C VAL A 17 5.65 -0.98 13.31
N THR A 18 5.54 -2.29 13.13
CA THR A 18 6.67 -3.17 12.83
C THR A 18 6.47 -3.86 11.49
N PHE A 19 7.57 -4.12 10.78
CA PHE A 19 7.49 -4.70 9.44
C PHE A 19 6.78 -6.06 9.43
N TYR A 20 7.21 -6.99 10.28
CA TYR A 20 6.69 -8.36 10.24
C TYR A 20 5.25 -8.48 10.73
N LYS A 21 4.85 -7.70 11.74
CA LYS A 21 3.50 -7.77 12.29
C LYS A 21 2.48 -7.04 11.43
N ASP A 22 2.85 -5.86 10.94
CA ASP A 22 1.85 -4.91 10.43
C ASP A 22 1.97 -4.71 8.91
N VAL A 23 3.18 -4.77 8.35
CA VAL A 23 3.43 -4.47 6.93
C VAL A 23 3.45 -5.73 6.06
N LEU A 24 4.18 -6.76 6.50
CA LEU A 24 4.39 -7.98 5.72
C LEU A 24 3.08 -8.70 5.36
N PRO A 25 2.07 -8.84 6.25
CA PRO A 25 0.80 -9.47 5.89
C PRO A 25 0.06 -8.73 4.77
N VAL A 26 0.15 -7.40 4.74
CA VAL A 26 -0.47 -6.57 3.68
C VAL A 26 0.23 -6.82 2.35
N LEU A 27 1.57 -6.85 2.35
CA LEU A 27 2.36 -7.12 1.14
C LEU A 27 2.14 -8.54 0.62
N GLN A 28 2.09 -9.53 1.52
CA GLN A 28 1.81 -10.92 1.19
C GLN A 28 0.45 -11.07 0.50
N LYS A 29 -0.59 -10.45 1.07
CA LYS A 29 -1.96 -10.54 0.56
C LYS A 29 -2.10 -9.88 -0.82
N ASN A 30 -1.52 -8.70 -0.99
CA ASN A 30 -1.89 -7.83 -2.10
C ASN A 30 -0.80 -7.69 -3.18
N CYS A 31 0.48 -7.79 -2.81
CA CYS A 31 1.59 -7.36 -3.67
C CYS A 31 2.50 -8.52 -4.12
N GLN A 32 2.78 -9.48 -3.23
CA GLN A 32 3.80 -10.50 -3.46
C GLN A 32 3.44 -11.55 -4.51
N THR A 33 2.18 -11.63 -4.96
CA THR A 33 1.84 -12.43 -6.14
C THR A 33 2.65 -12.00 -7.37
N CYS A 34 2.94 -10.71 -7.51
CA CYS A 34 3.72 -10.15 -8.62
C CYS A 34 5.11 -9.69 -8.19
N HIS A 35 5.26 -9.20 -6.95
CA HIS A 35 6.51 -8.66 -6.41
C HIS A 35 7.32 -9.70 -5.63
N ARG A 36 7.68 -10.79 -6.30
CA ARG A 36 8.59 -11.82 -5.80
C ARG A 36 9.57 -12.23 -6.90
N PRO A 37 10.77 -12.75 -6.56
CA PRO A 37 11.75 -13.16 -7.56
C PRO A 37 11.16 -14.17 -8.56
N GLY A 38 11.42 -13.95 -9.85
CA GLY A 38 10.93 -14.80 -10.94
C GLY A 38 9.54 -14.46 -11.47
N GLU A 39 8.85 -13.48 -10.87
CA GLU A 39 7.56 -12.99 -11.37
C GLU A 39 7.70 -11.69 -12.17
N ILE A 40 6.56 -11.18 -12.63
CA ILE A 40 6.47 -10.03 -13.55
C ILE A 40 7.02 -8.71 -12.99
N ALA A 41 6.99 -8.48 -11.67
CA ALA A 41 7.44 -7.20 -11.12
C ALA A 41 8.96 -7.23 -10.81
N PRO A 42 9.71 -6.16 -11.16
CA PRO A 42 11.17 -6.17 -11.13
C PRO A 42 11.78 -6.05 -9.72
N MET A 43 10.97 -5.75 -8.69
CA MET A 43 11.42 -5.65 -7.30
C MET A 43 10.68 -6.63 -6.39
N SER A 44 11.41 -7.16 -5.42
CA SER A 44 10.90 -8.09 -4.39
C SER A 44 10.36 -7.33 -3.17
N PHE A 45 9.18 -7.73 -2.69
CA PHE A 45 8.61 -7.27 -1.42
C PHE A 45 8.57 -8.36 -0.34
N LEU A 46 9.45 -9.36 -0.43
CA LEU A 46 9.50 -10.48 0.51
C LEU A 46 10.15 -10.12 1.85
N THR A 47 11.16 -9.24 1.84
CA THR A 47 11.94 -8.88 3.03
C THR A 47 11.88 -7.38 3.30
N TYR A 48 12.14 -6.99 4.56
CA TYR A 48 12.23 -5.57 4.91
C TYR A 48 13.33 -4.86 4.12
N LYS A 49 14.50 -5.49 3.97
CA LYS A 49 15.67 -4.92 3.28
C LYS A 49 15.34 -4.60 1.83
N ASP A 50 14.63 -5.49 1.14
CA ASP A 50 14.29 -5.32 -0.27
C ASP A 50 13.13 -4.34 -0.45
N THR A 51 12.17 -4.34 0.48
CA THR A 51 10.96 -3.50 0.40
C THR A 51 11.24 -2.04 0.78
N ARG A 52 12.05 -1.79 1.82
CA ARG A 52 12.21 -0.48 2.44
C ARG A 52 12.60 0.64 1.46
N PRO A 53 13.51 0.44 0.49
CA PRO A 53 13.85 1.46 -0.51
C PRO A 53 12.65 1.94 -1.34
N TRP A 54 11.65 1.08 -1.54
CA TRP A 54 10.48 1.36 -2.37
C TRP A 54 9.30 1.97 -1.61
N ALA A 55 9.38 2.15 -0.29
CA ALA A 55 8.24 2.58 0.52
C ALA A 55 7.53 3.84 -0.01
N LYS A 56 8.29 4.85 -0.47
CA LYS A 56 7.73 6.06 -1.08
C LYS A 56 7.04 5.77 -2.42
N ALA A 57 7.65 4.94 -3.27
CA ALA A 57 7.10 4.56 -4.57
C ALA A 57 5.83 3.72 -4.42
N ILE A 58 5.80 2.77 -3.46
CA ILE A 58 4.62 1.97 -3.12
C ILE A 58 3.45 2.90 -2.76
N LYS A 59 3.68 3.87 -1.86
CA LYS A 59 2.66 4.85 -1.49
C LYS A 59 2.13 5.59 -2.71
N THR A 60 3.00 6.14 -3.54
CA THR A 60 2.60 6.89 -4.73
C THR A 60 1.78 6.03 -5.70
N ALA A 61 2.24 4.80 -5.97
CA ALA A 61 1.56 3.90 -6.90
C ALA A 61 0.18 3.46 -6.40
N VAL A 62 0.03 3.21 -5.09
CA VAL A 62 -1.25 2.83 -4.48
C VAL A 62 -2.22 4.02 -4.48
N VAL A 63 -1.78 5.18 -4.01
CA VAL A 63 -2.63 6.38 -3.94
C VAL A 63 -3.10 6.82 -5.33
N ASN A 64 -2.23 6.70 -6.33
CA ASN A 64 -2.56 7.03 -7.71
C ASN A 64 -3.28 5.89 -8.45
N ARG A 65 -3.69 4.82 -7.77
CA ARG A 65 -4.39 3.66 -8.34
C ARG A 65 -3.64 2.99 -9.51
N GLN A 66 -2.31 3.12 -9.54
CA GLN A 66 -1.45 2.43 -10.51
C GLN A 66 -1.20 0.98 -10.10
N MET A 67 -1.35 0.68 -8.80
CA MET A 67 -1.14 -0.64 -8.23
C MET A 67 -2.28 -1.05 -7.28
N PRO A 68 -2.75 -2.31 -7.36
CA PRO A 68 -2.46 -3.29 -8.40
C PRO A 68 -2.98 -2.85 -9.78
N PRO A 69 -2.30 -3.21 -10.88
CA PRO A 69 -2.75 -2.82 -12.20
C PRO A 69 -4.09 -3.50 -12.50
N TRP A 70 -5.10 -2.68 -12.80
CA TRP A 70 -6.42 -3.15 -13.18
C TRP A 70 -6.82 -2.49 -14.49
N PHE A 71 -6.99 -3.30 -15.54
CA PHE A 71 -7.26 -2.81 -16.90
C PHE A 71 -8.73 -2.91 -17.29
N ALA A 72 -9.56 -3.57 -16.48
CA ALA A 72 -10.98 -3.70 -16.79
C ALA A 72 -11.72 -2.42 -16.40
N ASP A 73 -12.65 -1.99 -17.27
CA ASP A 73 -13.41 -0.77 -17.05
C ASP A 73 -14.39 -0.97 -15.88
N PRO A 74 -14.29 -0.17 -14.80
CA PRO A 74 -15.15 -0.31 -13.62
C PRO A 74 -16.64 -0.06 -13.92
N ASN A 75 -16.98 0.61 -15.03
CA ASN A 75 -18.36 0.90 -15.41
C ASN A 75 -19.11 -0.31 -15.98
N TYR A 76 -18.39 -1.39 -16.35
CA TYR A 76 -18.98 -2.55 -17.02
C TYR A 76 -19.19 -3.76 -16.09
N GLY A 77 -18.93 -3.58 -14.79
CA GLY A 77 -19.30 -4.55 -13.75
C GLY A 77 -18.14 -4.93 -12.82
N HIS A 78 -18.45 -5.80 -11.86
CA HIS A 78 -17.46 -6.38 -10.94
C HIS A 78 -16.90 -7.67 -11.52
N PHE A 79 -15.57 -7.79 -11.51
CA PHE A 79 -14.88 -8.94 -12.04
C PHE A 79 -14.36 -9.83 -10.91
N ALA A 80 -14.50 -11.13 -11.05
CA ALA A 80 -14.11 -12.10 -10.02
C ALA A 80 -12.61 -12.04 -9.66
N ASN A 81 -11.77 -11.52 -10.55
CA ASN A 81 -10.32 -11.38 -10.39
C ASN A 81 -9.87 -9.94 -10.13
N ASP A 82 -10.78 -9.03 -9.75
CA ASP A 82 -10.43 -7.67 -9.34
C ASP A 82 -9.50 -7.70 -8.12
N ARG A 83 -8.38 -6.97 -8.24
CA ARG A 83 -7.33 -6.87 -7.21
C ARG A 83 -7.17 -5.45 -6.69
N THR A 84 -8.08 -4.55 -7.03
CA THR A 84 -8.05 -3.18 -6.51
C THR A 84 -8.06 -3.18 -4.98
N LEU A 85 -7.33 -2.23 -4.39
CA LEU A 85 -7.29 -2.07 -2.94
C LEU A 85 -8.51 -1.25 -2.49
N SER A 86 -9.12 -1.67 -1.39
CA SER A 86 -10.08 -0.84 -0.68
C SER A 86 -9.37 0.37 -0.06
N ASP A 87 -10.09 1.48 0.11
CA ASP A 87 -9.62 2.62 0.89
C ASP A 87 -9.52 2.30 2.39
#